data_AF-X1JX66-F1
#
_entry.id   AF-X1JX66-F1
#
_cell.length_a   1.000
_cell.length_b   1.000
_cell.length_c   1.000
_cell.angle_alpha   90.00
_cell.angle_beta   90.00
_cell.angle_gamma   90.00
#
_symmetry.space_group_name_H-M   'P 1'
#
loop_
_entity.id
_entity.type
_entity.pdbx_description
1 polymer ?
#
loop_
_entity_poly.entity_id
_entity_poly.type
_entity_poly.pdbx_seq_one_letter_code
_entity_poly.pdbx_strand_id
1 'polypeptide(L)' 'MIQSIIGKKLGMTQIFSDDGKFEAVTAIEAGPC' A
#
# COMPACT_ATOMS: atom_id res chain seq x y z
N MET A 1 -17.71 -13.21 -5.40
CA MET A 1 -17.77 -12.29 -4.24
C MET A 1 -16.57 -11.37 -4.36
N ILE A 2 -16.73 -10.04 -4.28
CA ILE A 2 -15.63 -9.08 -4.44
C ILE A 2 -15.18 -8.66 -3.05
N GLN A 3 -13.88 -8.77 -2.75
CA GLN A 3 -13.30 -8.23 -1.51
C GLN A 3 -12.86 -6.79 -1.75
N SER A 4 -13.31 -5.89 -0.86
CA SER A 4 -12.95 -4.47 -0.88
C SER A 4 -12.69 -3.98 0.54
N ILE A 5 -11.93 -2.88 0.65
CA ILE A 5 -11.62 -2.22 1.92
C ILE A 5 -11.79 -0.70 1.76
N ILE A 6 -12.11 -0.02 2.87
CA ILE A 6 -12.08 1.44 2.94
C ILE A 6 -10.75 1.85 3.58
N GLY A 7 -10.07 2.82 2.98
CA GLY A 7 -8.80 3.31 3.53
C GLY A 7 -8.51 4.76 3.19
N LYS A 8 -7.61 5.36 3.98
CA LYS A 8 -7.12 6.74 3.82
C LYS A 8 -5.75 6.74 3.15
N LYS A 9 -5.58 7.56 2.11
CA LYS A 9 -4.24 7.79 1.51
C LYS A 9 -3.35 8.51 2.51
N LEU A 10 -2.24 7.89 2.90
CA LEU A 10 -1.24 8.49 3.78
C LEU A 10 -0.16 9.22 2.99
N GLY A 11 0.27 8.66 1.86
CA GLY A 11 1.33 9.26 1.06
C GLY A 11 1.98 8.28 0.09
N MET A 12 3.08 8.69 -0.49
CA MET A 12 3.88 7.89 -1.42
C MET A 12 5.31 7.78 -0.90
N THR A 13 5.91 6.61 -1.07
CA THR A 13 7.29 6.32 -0.67
C THR A 13 7.88 5.27 -1.61
N GLN A 14 9.08 4.81 -1.30
CA GLN A 14 9.79 3.76 -2.02
C GLN A 14 10.20 2.64 -1.07
N ILE A 15 10.19 1.41 -1.56
CA ILE A 15 10.69 0.22 -0.85
C ILE A 15 11.65 -0.55 -1.76
N PHE A 16 12.48 -1.38 -1.13
CA PHE A 16 13.23 -2.41 -1.84
C PHE A 16 12.53 -3.75 -1.64
N SER A 17 12.23 -4.43 -2.74
CA SER A 17 11.68 -5.79 -2.73
C SER A 17 12.76 -6.83 -2.40
N ASP A 18 12.35 -8.06 -2.10
CA ASP A 18 13.28 -9.14 -1.71
C ASP A 18 14.30 -9.51 -2.81
N ASP A 19 13.97 -9.23 -4.08
CA ASP A 19 14.88 -9.37 -5.23
C ASP A 19 15.77 -8.14 -5.47
N GLY A 20 15.76 -7.18 -4.54
CA GLY A 20 16.61 -5.99 -4.55
C GLY A 20 16.14 -4.89 -5.50
N LYS A 21 14.93 -4.97 -6.07
CA LYS A 21 14.40 -3.92 -6.94
C LYS A 21 13.86 -2.75 -6.15
N PHE A 22 13.95 -1.58 -6.76
CA PHE A 22 13.39 -0.35 -6.24
C PHE A 22 11.95 -0.17 -6.72
N GLU A 23 11.01 -0.06 -5.79
CA GLU A 23 9.58 0.05 -6.10
C GLU A 23 8.95 1.28 -5.44
N ALA A 24 8.25 2.08 -6.24
CA ALA A 24 7.45 3.20 -5.75
C ALA A 24 6.07 2.72 -5.30
N VAL A 25 5.66 3.09 -4.08
CA VAL A 25 4.43 2.59 -3.45
C VAL A 25 3.60 3.73 -2.86
N THR A 26 2.28 3.52 -2.78
CA THR A 26 1.34 4.40 -2.06
C THR A 26 0.93 3.72 -0.77
N ALA A 27 1.15 4.38 0.37
CA ALA A 27 0.70 3.89 1.67
C ALA A 27 -0.77 4.25 1.89
N ILE A 28 -1.59 3.24 2.16
CA ILE A 28 -3.01 3.37 2.51
C ILE A 28 -3.21 2.82 3.92
N GLU A 29 -3.78 3.63 4.82
CA GLU A 29 -4.27 3.14 6.11
C GLU A 29 -5.63 2.49 5.91
N ALA A 30 -5.71 1.17 6.07
CA ALA A 30 -6.97 0.45 6.09
C ALA A 30 -7.56 0.50 7.50
N GLY A 31 -8.76 1.07 7.64
CA GLY A 31 -9.47 1.12 8.93
C GLY A 31 -10.16 -0.21 9.27
N PRO A 32 -10.72 -0.38 10.49
CA PRO A 32 -11.56 -1.53 10.80
C PRO A 32 -12.79 -1.50 9.88
N CYS A 33 -12.80 -2.40 8.91
CA CYS A 33 -13.91 -2.64 7.97
C CYS A 33 -14.80 -3.74 8.55
#